data_AF-A0A6S7KMS4-F1
#
_entry.id   AF-A0A6S7KMS4-F1
#
_cell.length_a   1.000
_cell.length_b   1.000
_cell.length_c   1.000
_cell.angle_alpha   90.00
_cell.angle_beta   90.00
_cell.angle_gamma   90.00
#
_symmetry.space_group_name_H-M   'P 1'
#
loop_
_entity.id
_entity.type
_entity.pdbx_description
1 polymer ?
#
loop_
_entity_poly.entity_id
_entity_poly.type
_entity_poly.pdbx_seq_one_letter_code
_entity_poly.pdbx_strand_id
1 'polypeptide(L)'
;MGYKGVIGPRGDEGKVGEDGLKGQIGTAGAIGDRGPKGYRGKMGLPGPPGRPGGPQQTSLGSVQNGGGGGARGVDLGKTPDYYHGEDEDNEFGNENKVSLSLEELEAELLTRLHRLYDDFANFQKPTGSKQFPALTCKNLFNDHPYLKSGTYWLDPNEGATEDAVQAYCNSEKKLTCISPIIKKTELKQWYRGGDRYLWFKEDIDDNFKFRYTVESNQLTFLQLHSDKAKQKIIYHCINSTAWRDRTNDVTHSIKLLGDNEREYKASTPRKHRPTVLSDGCQVKDEERRSTVIEIVTEKTSRLPMRDIAVYDIGDDGELFGLELGNVCFS
;
A
#
# COMPACT_ATOMS: atom_id res chain seq x y z
N MET A 1 9.09 -101.44 27.72
CA MET A 1 7.91 -100.60 27.98
C MET A 1 8.05 -99.32 27.14
N GLY A 2 7.14 -99.13 26.17
CA GLY A 2 6.83 -97.90 25.41
C GLY A 2 7.95 -97.03 24.82
N TYR A 3 8.24 -97.16 23.52
CA TYR A 3 8.97 -96.12 22.78
C TYR A 3 8.13 -94.83 22.75
N LYS A 4 8.77 -93.70 23.06
CA LYS A 4 8.16 -92.37 23.12
C LYS A 4 7.60 -91.99 21.74
N GLY A 5 6.32 -91.63 21.67
CA GLY A 5 5.64 -91.28 20.43
C GLY A 5 6.32 -90.11 19.71
N VAL A 6 6.44 -90.23 18.39
CA VAL A 6 6.99 -89.18 17.52
C VAL A 6 6.13 -87.92 17.60
N ILE A 7 6.78 -86.78 17.82
CA ILE A 7 6.14 -85.46 17.83
C ILE A 7 5.57 -85.20 16.44
N GLY A 8 4.28 -84.81 16.39
CA GLY A 8 3.59 -84.50 15.15
C GLY A 8 4.24 -83.33 14.40
N PRO A 9 4.12 -83.27 13.07
CA PRO A 9 4.72 -82.20 12.28
C PRO A 9 4.18 -80.84 12.71
N ARG A 10 5.06 -79.82 12.69
CA ARG A 10 4.70 -78.44 12.95
C ARG A 10 3.69 -77.98 11.89
N GLY A 11 2.59 -77.35 12.33
CA GLY A 11 1.57 -76.82 11.42
C GLY A 11 2.13 -75.74 10.48
N ASP A 12 1.53 -75.64 9.31
CA ASP A 12 1.94 -74.71 8.25
C ASP A 12 1.89 -73.25 8.72
N GLU A 13 2.84 -72.46 8.26
CA GLU A 13 2.93 -71.04 8.60
C GLU A 13 1.75 -70.25 7.99
N GLY A 14 1.19 -69.33 8.78
CA GLY A 14 0.05 -68.52 8.36
C GLY A 14 0.39 -67.60 7.19
N LYS A 15 -0.56 -67.38 6.27
CA LYS A 15 -0.37 -66.50 5.11
C LYS A 15 -0.14 -65.05 5.57
N VAL A 16 0.83 -64.39 4.96
CA VAL A 16 1.10 -62.96 5.16
C VAL A 16 -0.13 -62.15 4.72
N GLY A 17 -0.50 -61.14 5.51
CA GLY A 17 -1.65 -60.26 5.22
C GLY A 17 -1.42 -59.40 3.98
N GLU A 18 -2.50 -59.03 3.29
CA GLU A 18 -2.44 -58.19 2.09
C GLU A 18 -1.97 -56.76 2.42
N ASP A 19 -1.16 -56.18 1.53
CA ASP A 19 -0.69 -54.81 1.65
C ASP A 19 -1.86 -53.81 1.60
N GLY A 20 -1.80 -52.77 2.43
CA GLY A 20 -2.83 -51.74 2.50
C GLY A 20 -2.94 -50.93 1.20
N LEU A 21 -4.17 -50.55 0.83
CA LEU A 21 -4.45 -49.74 -0.35
C LEU A 21 -3.75 -48.38 -0.29
N LYS A 22 -3.06 -48.01 -1.38
CA LYS A 22 -2.35 -46.74 -1.50
C LYS A 22 -3.35 -45.57 -1.43
N GLY A 23 -3.03 -44.55 -0.65
CA GLY A 23 -3.88 -43.36 -0.47
C GLY A 23 -4.15 -42.62 -1.80
N GLN A 24 -5.36 -42.09 -1.93
CA GLN A 24 -5.77 -41.33 -3.12
C GLN A 24 -4.98 -40.02 -3.25
N ILE A 25 -4.59 -39.67 -4.47
CA ILE A 25 -3.92 -38.40 -4.78
C ILE A 25 -4.92 -37.26 -4.56
N GLY A 26 -4.50 -36.21 -3.84
CA GLY A 26 -5.34 -35.03 -3.59
C GLY A 26 -5.74 -34.31 -4.88
N THR A 27 -6.95 -33.77 -4.92
CA THR A 27 -7.47 -33.03 -6.07
C THR A 27 -6.66 -31.75 -6.32
N ALA A 28 -6.45 -31.40 -7.58
CA ALA A 28 -5.83 -30.13 -7.97
C ALA A 28 -6.62 -28.94 -7.41
N GLY A 29 -5.92 -27.90 -6.95
CA GLY A 29 -6.54 -26.69 -6.42
C GLY A 29 -7.34 -25.94 -7.48
N ALA A 30 -8.37 -25.20 -7.03
CA ALA A 30 -9.18 -24.37 -7.92
C ALA A 30 -8.32 -23.32 -8.63
N ILE A 31 -8.58 -23.13 -9.93
CA ILE A 31 -7.98 -22.04 -10.72
C ILE A 31 -8.50 -20.72 -10.15
N GLY A 32 -7.61 -19.77 -9.88
CA GLY A 32 -7.97 -18.47 -9.32
C GLY A 32 -8.91 -17.67 -10.24
N ASP A 33 -9.76 -16.84 -9.63
CA ASP A 33 -10.70 -16.00 -10.36
C ASP A 33 -9.99 -15.03 -11.30
N ARG A 34 -10.59 -14.82 -12.48
CA ARG A 34 -10.10 -13.84 -13.45
C ARG A 34 -10.20 -12.45 -12.84
N GLY A 35 -9.12 -11.68 -12.92
CA GLY A 35 -9.08 -10.30 -12.39
C GLY A 35 -10.20 -9.41 -12.97
N PRO A 36 -10.62 -8.36 -12.22
CA PRO A 36 -11.70 -7.48 -12.64
C PRO A 36 -11.38 -6.78 -13.96
N LYS A 37 -12.43 -6.55 -14.76
CA LYS A 37 -12.33 -5.78 -16.01
C LYS A 37 -11.90 -4.35 -15.68
N GLY A 38 -10.92 -3.82 -16.41
CA GLY A 38 -10.43 -2.45 -16.22
C GLY A 38 -11.54 -1.40 -16.35
N TYR A 39 -11.39 -0.28 -15.63
CA TYR A 39 -12.34 0.82 -15.66
C TYR A 39 -12.47 1.43 -17.07
N ARG A 40 -13.69 1.80 -17.44
CA ARG A 40 -13.94 2.55 -18.68
C ARG A 40 -13.27 3.92 -18.56
N GLY A 41 -12.53 4.33 -19.60
CA GLY A 41 -11.90 5.65 -19.65
C GLY A 41 -12.91 6.78 -19.43
N LYS A 42 -12.47 7.88 -18.80
CA LYS A 42 -13.31 9.06 -18.56
C LYS A 42 -13.83 9.60 -19.91
N MET A 43 -15.10 9.99 -19.94
CA MET A 43 -15.69 10.68 -21.10
C MET A 43 -14.91 11.97 -21.35
N GLY A 44 -14.63 12.28 -22.62
CA GLY A 44 -14.00 13.55 -22.98
C GLY A 44 -14.82 14.74 -22.50
N LEU A 45 -14.16 15.86 -22.21
CA LEU A 45 -14.84 17.10 -21.84
C LEU A 45 -15.79 17.53 -22.97
N PRO A 46 -16.99 18.06 -22.66
CA PRO A 46 -17.85 18.70 -23.65
C PRO A 46 -17.09 19.76 -24.43
N GLY A 47 -17.33 19.85 -25.74
CA GLY A 47 -16.75 20.92 -26.56
C GLY A 47 -17.16 22.31 -26.05
N PRO A 48 -16.34 23.35 -26.29
CA PRO A 48 -16.69 24.71 -25.91
C PRO A 48 -18.01 25.15 -26.58
N PRO A 49 -18.84 25.97 -25.90
CA PRO A 49 -20.05 26.54 -26.50
C PRO A 49 -19.73 27.28 -27.81
N GLY A 50 -20.62 27.14 -28.80
CA GLY A 50 -20.50 27.88 -30.06
C GLY A 50 -20.52 29.40 -29.85
N ARG A 51 -19.84 30.14 -30.73
CA ARG A 51 -19.80 31.61 -30.65
C ARG A 51 -21.22 32.19 -30.72
N PRO A 52 -21.57 33.21 -29.90
CA PRO A 52 -22.84 33.91 -30.00
C PRO A 52 -23.05 34.50 -31.41
N GLY A 53 -24.23 34.31 -31.98
CA GLY A 53 -24.60 34.89 -33.27
C GLY A 53 -24.60 36.41 -33.21
N GLY A 54 -23.95 37.05 -34.19
CA GLY A 54 -23.93 38.51 -34.34
C GLY A 54 -25.32 39.09 -34.65
N PRO A 55 -25.55 40.38 -34.35
CA PRO A 55 -26.86 41.02 -34.47
C PRO A 55 -27.32 41.15 -35.94
N GLN A 56 -28.54 40.67 -36.22
CA GLN A 56 -29.21 40.87 -37.50
C GLN A 56 -29.68 42.34 -37.65
N GLN A 57 -29.18 43.03 -38.67
CA GLN A 57 -29.88 44.17 -39.27
C GLN A 57 -30.99 43.63 -40.16
N THR A 58 -32.24 43.96 -39.86
CA THR A 58 -33.39 43.68 -40.74
C THR A 58 -33.73 44.91 -41.55
N SER A 59 -33.40 44.88 -42.85
CA SER A 59 -34.00 45.72 -43.88
C SER A 59 -35.13 44.96 -44.60
N LEU A 60 -36.11 45.74 -45.06
CA LEU A 60 -37.37 45.29 -45.69
C LEU A 60 -37.17 44.42 -46.94
N GLY A 61 -38.12 43.49 -47.15
CA GLY A 61 -38.73 43.33 -48.48
C GLY A 61 -38.72 41.93 -49.11
N SER A 62 -39.90 41.30 -49.09
CA SER A 62 -40.59 40.82 -50.29
C SER A 62 -40.19 39.49 -50.98
N VAL A 63 -41.16 38.56 -50.92
CA VAL A 63 -41.73 37.76 -52.04
C VAL A 63 -41.05 36.42 -52.45
N GLN A 64 -41.76 35.35 -52.07
CA GLN A 64 -42.16 34.12 -52.80
C GLN A 64 -41.35 33.61 -54.01
N ASN A 65 -40.96 32.33 -53.94
CA ASN A 65 -41.40 31.17 -54.76
C ASN A 65 -40.31 30.09 -54.75
N GLY A 66 -40.61 28.84 -54.34
CA GLY A 66 -40.86 27.72 -55.26
C GLY A 66 -39.52 27.10 -55.69
N GLY A 67 -39.09 25.90 -55.29
CA GLY A 67 -39.77 24.62 -55.39
C GLY A 67 -38.82 23.63 -56.08
N GLY A 68 -38.47 22.52 -55.41
CA GLY A 68 -38.19 21.21 -56.01
C GLY A 68 -36.82 20.91 -56.63
N GLY A 69 -36.14 19.91 -56.05
CA GLY A 69 -35.71 18.73 -56.83
C GLY A 69 -34.20 18.41 -56.91
N GLY A 70 -33.85 17.15 -56.60
CA GLY A 70 -32.64 16.45 -57.06
C GLY A 70 -31.51 16.32 -56.03
N ALA A 71 -31.44 15.29 -55.18
CA ALA A 71 -31.09 13.88 -55.42
C ALA A 71 -29.58 13.55 -55.27
N ARG A 72 -29.30 12.67 -54.29
CA ARG A 72 -28.19 11.68 -54.19
C ARG A 72 -26.79 12.29 -53.99
N GLY A 73 -26.02 11.89 -52.99
CA GLY A 73 -25.68 10.51 -52.65
C GLY A 73 -24.82 10.44 -51.38
N VAL A 74 -24.77 9.24 -50.83
CA VAL A 74 -24.15 8.81 -49.58
C VAL A 74 -22.62 8.86 -49.73
N ASP A 75 -21.90 9.48 -48.78
CA ASP A 75 -20.44 9.42 -48.73
C ASP A 75 -19.94 8.73 -47.45
N LEU A 76 -19.17 7.67 -47.69
CA LEU A 76 -18.49 6.83 -46.72
C LEU A 76 -17.05 7.33 -46.60
N GLY A 77 -16.74 7.89 -45.43
CA GLY A 77 -15.42 7.87 -44.84
C GLY A 77 -14.37 8.79 -45.47
N LYS A 78 -13.75 9.62 -44.63
CA LYS A 78 -12.30 9.76 -44.54
C LYS A 78 -11.95 10.65 -43.35
N THR A 79 -10.86 10.26 -42.71
CA THR A 79 -10.14 10.91 -41.62
C THR A 79 -9.86 12.38 -41.93
N PRO A 80 -10.05 13.34 -41.00
CA PRO A 80 -9.56 14.69 -41.20
C PRO A 80 -8.05 14.72 -41.03
N ASP A 81 -7.36 14.91 -42.16
CA ASP A 81 -5.99 15.37 -42.26
C ASP A 81 -5.82 16.64 -41.40
N TYR A 82 -4.96 16.53 -40.39
CA TYR A 82 -4.34 17.69 -39.75
C TYR A 82 -3.36 18.30 -40.78
N TYR A 83 -3.35 19.63 -40.89
CA TYR A 83 -2.52 20.46 -41.78
C TYR A 83 -3.14 20.85 -43.13
N HIS A 84 -4.06 21.81 -43.08
CA HIS A 84 -4.03 22.94 -44.01
C HIS A 84 -4.27 24.23 -43.23
N GLY A 85 -3.23 25.06 -43.17
CA GLY A 85 -3.34 26.45 -42.73
C GLY A 85 -3.85 27.29 -43.88
N GLU A 86 -4.93 28.01 -43.64
CA GLU A 86 -5.36 29.12 -44.48
C GLU A 86 -5.29 30.37 -43.61
N ASP A 87 -4.42 31.28 -44.04
CA ASP A 87 -4.24 32.61 -43.50
C ASP A 87 -5.54 33.42 -43.69
N GLU A 88 -6.31 33.58 -42.63
CA GLU A 88 -7.39 34.58 -42.57
C GLU A 88 -6.93 35.76 -41.71
N ASP A 89 -6.58 36.84 -42.40
CA ASP A 89 -6.30 38.17 -41.87
C ASP A 89 -7.52 38.69 -41.09
N ASN A 90 -7.57 38.40 -39.78
CA ASN A 90 -8.63 38.88 -38.90
C ASN A 90 -8.11 40.03 -38.03
N GLU A 91 -8.22 41.23 -38.59
CA GLU A 91 -7.99 42.52 -37.94
C GLU A 91 -9.13 42.80 -36.93
N PHE A 92 -9.02 42.23 -35.73
CA PHE A 92 -9.82 42.62 -34.56
C PHE A 92 -8.90 43.16 -33.47
N GLY A 93 -8.96 44.48 -33.30
CA GLY A 93 -8.25 45.23 -32.29
C GLY A 93 -8.55 44.76 -30.88
N ASN A 94 -7.54 44.15 -30.26
CA ASN A 94 -7.37 44.15 -28.82
C ASN A 94 -5.89 44.47 -28.55
N GLU A 95 -5.54 45.75 -28.54
CA GLU A 95 -4.22 46.22 -28.16
C GLU A 95 -4.04 46.16 -26.63
N ASN A 96 -4.00 44.93 -26.11
CA ASN A 96 -3.03 44.59 -25.07
C ASN A 96 -1.98 43.68 -25.72
N LYS A 97 -1.48 44.11 -26.89
CA LYS A 97 -0.27 43.56 -27.46
C LYS A 97 0.84 44.08 -26.55
N VAL A 98 1.25 43.28 -25.58
CA VAL A 98 2.46 43.57 -24.81
C VAL A 98 3.57 43.67 -25.84
N SER A 99 3.94 44.90 -26.20
CA SER A 99 5.10 45.16 -27.03
C SER A 99 6.30 44.91 -26.13
N LEU A 100 6.61 43.63 -25.92
CA LEU A 100 7.88 43.24 -25.33
C LEU A 100 8.95 43.83 -26.25
N SER A 101 9.82 44.65 -25.67
CA SER A 101 11.09 44.95 -26.31
C SER A 101 11.80 43.65 -26.66
N LEU A 102 12.66 43.69 -27.68
CA LEU A 102 13.41 42.51 -28.10
C LEU A 102 14.17 41.89 -26.90
N GLU A 103 14.68 42.72 -26.01
CA GLU A 103 15.35 42.31 -24.77
C GLU A 103 14.42 41.59 -23.79
N GLU A 104 13.20 42.09 -23.57
CA GLU A 104 12.22 41.44 -22.69
C GLU A 104 11.73 40.09 -23.27
N LEU A 105 11.59 40.00 -24.59
CA LEU A 105 11.24 38.75 -25.26
C LEU A 105 12.37 37.72 -25.14
N GLU A 106 13.62 38.14 -25.35
CA GLU A 106 14.80 37.28 -25.17
C GLU A 106 14.92 36.79 -23.73
N ALA A 107 14.73 37.67 -22.75
CA ALA A 107 14.76 37.30 -21.33
C ALA A 107 13.66 36.30 -20.96
N GLU A 108 12.43 36.48 -21.46
CA GLU A 108 11.32 35.56 -21.22
C GLU A 108 11.56 34.19 -21.89
N LEU A 109 12.09 34.17 -23.11
CA LEU A 109 12.40 32.94 -23.84
C LEU A 109 13.50 32.15 -23.14
N LEU A 110 14.58 32.81 -22.71
CA LEU A 110 15.66 32.18 -21.95
C LEU A 110 15.15 31.64 -20.60
N THR A 111 14.28 32.38 -19.92
CA THR A 111 13.67 31.94 -18.66
C THR A 111 12.81 30.69 -18.86
N ARG A 112 12.00 30.63 -19.91
CA ARG A 112 11.20 29.44 -20.24
C ARG A 112 12.07 28.25 -20.60
N LEU A 113 13.14 28.46 -21.38
CA LEU A 113 14.05 27.39 -21.77
C LEU A 113 14.76 26.80 -20.55
N HIS A 114 15.23 27.63 -19.63
CA HIS A 114 15.84 27.17 -18.37
C HIS A 114 14.84 26.38 -17.52
N ARG A 115 13.60 26.85 -17.38
CA ARG A 115 12.56 26.09 -16.65
C ARG A 115 12.30 24.72 -17.27
N LEU A 116 12.17 24.65 -18.60
CA LEU A 116 11.97 23.37 -19.29
C LEU A 116 13.15 22.42 -19.09
N TYR A 117 14.37 22.95 -19.10
CA TYR A 117 15.57 22.17 -18.83
C TYR A 117 15.59 21.63 -17.39
N ASP A 118 15.28 22.49 -16.41
CA ASP A 118 15.22 22.11 -14.99
C ASP A 118 14.10 21.09 -14.73
N ASP A 119 12.91 21.31 -15.30
CA ASP A 119 11.78 20.38 -15.20
C ASP A 119 12.15 19.02 -15.80
N PHE A 120 12.78 19.00 -16.98
CA PHE A 120 13.25 17.76 -17.60
C PHE A 120 14.29 17.05 -16.73
N ALA A 121 15.24 17.78 -16.15
CA ALA A 121 16.22 17.21 -15.22
C ALA A 121 15.54 16.63 -13.96
N ASN A 122 14.53 17.31 -13.42
CA ASN A 122 13.77 16.86 -12.27
C ASN A 122 12.84 15.67 -12.61
N PHE A 123 12.34 15.56 -13.85
CA PHE A 123 11.63 14.35 -14.31
C PHE A 123 12.57 13.14 -14.37
N GLN A 124 13.82 13.34 -14.80
CA GLN A 124 14.81 12.26 -14.82
C GLN A 124 15.30 11.88 -13.43
N LYS A 125 15.46 12.87 -12.53
CA LYS A 125 15.94 12.69 -11.16
C LYS A 125 15.04 13.48 -10.20
N PRO A 126 13.92 12.86 -9.76
CA PRO A 126 12.95 13.54 -8.92
C PRO A 126 13.56 13.96 -7.58
N THR A 127 13.27 15.20 -7.20
CA THR A 127 13.82 15.84 -6.00
C THR A 127 13.15 15.40 -4.70
N GLY A 128 12.08 14.59 -4.79
CA GLY A 128 11.26 14.22 -3.63
C GLY A 128 10.35 15.37 -3.16
N SER A 129 10.10 16.34 -4.03
CA SER A 129 9.12 17.42 -3.83
C SER A 129 7.74 16.96 -4.30
N LYS A 130 6.67 17.69 -3.94
CA LYS A 130 5.31 17.33 -4.39
C LYS A 130 5.17 17.38 -5.92
N GLN A 131 5.90 18.28 -6.58
CA GLN A 131 5.89 18.42 -8.04
C GLN A 131 6.68 17.30 -8.73
N PHE A 132 7.79 16.88 -8.12
CA PHE A 132 8.66 15.82 -8.61
C PHE A 132 8.89 14.79 -7.49
N PRO A 133 7.87 13.98 -7.17
CA PRO A 133 7.98 12.95 -6.14
C PRO A 133 8.92 11.83 -6.59
N ALA A 134 9.68 11.28 -5.66
CA ALA A 134 10.60 10.18 -5.98
C ALA A 134 9.91 8.82 -5.85
N LEU A 135 10.35 7.80 -6.60
CA LEU A 135 9.76 6.46 -6.51
C LEU A 135 9.84 5.88 -5.08
N THR A 136 11.03 5.94 -4.47
CA THR A 136 11.27 5.56 -3.07
C THR A 136 12.35 6.45 -2.47
N CYS A 137 12.50 6.45 -1.14
CA CYS A 137 13.63 7.12 -0.48
C CYS A 137 14.99 6.57 -0.94
N LYS A 138 15.06 5.28 -1.30
CA LYS A 138 16.30 4.66 -1.79
C LYS A 138 16.69 5.23 -3.15
N ASN A 139 15.74 5.40 -4.06
CA ASN A 139 15.96 6.07 -5.34
C ASN A 139 16.39 7.53 -5.13
N LEU A 140 15.64 8.27 -4.30
CA LEU A 140 15.94 9.67 -3.99
C LEU A 140 17.39 9.87 -3.51
N PHE A 141 17.86 9.06 -2.56
CA PHE A 141 19.24 9.19 -2.04
C PHE A 141 20.31 8.60 -2.95
N ASN A 142 19.95 7.77 -3.93
CA ASN A 142 20.88 7.35 -4.98
C ASN A 142 21.13 8.50 -5.96
N ASP A 143 20.07 9.24 -6.32
CA ASP A 143 20.16 10.36 -7.26
C ASP A 143 20.67 11.64 -6.60
N HIS A 144 20.35 11.85 -5.32
CA HIS A 144 20.72 13.03 -4.53
C HIS A 144 21.39 12.64 -3.19
N PRO A 145 22.64 12.14 -3.19
CA PRO A 145 23.30 11.63 -1.97
C PRO A 145 23.55 12.66 -0.87
N TYR A 146 23.48 13.95 -1.19
CA TYR A 146 23.68 15.06 -0.25
C TYR A 146 22.44 15.37 0.60
N LEU A 147 21.25 14.91 0.17
CA LEU A 147 20.02 15.11 0.90
C LEU A 147 20.07 14.44 2.27
N LYS A 148 19.46 15.09 3.26
CA LYS A 148 19.45 14.61 4.65
C LYS A 148 18.16 13.83 4.94
N SER A 149 18.17 13.10 6.05
CA SER A 149 16.96 12.44 6.53
C SER A 149 15.85 13.47 6.78
N GLY A 150 14.62 13.14 6.42
CA GLY A 150 13.51 14.09 6.44
C GLY A 150 12.25 13.52 5.80
N THR A 151 11.19 14.31 5.76
CA THR A 151 9.95 13.94 5.07
C THR A 151 10.01 14.39 3.62
N TYR A 152 9.74 13.47 2.70
CA TYR A 152 9.71 13.73 1.26
C TYR A 152 8.41 13.22 0.65
N TRP A 153 8.09 13.70 -0.55
CA TRP A 153 7.00 13.19 -1.38
C TRP A 153 7.50 12.07 -2.27
N LEU A 154 6.77 10.96 -2.25
CA LEU A 154 7.07 9.75 -2.99
C LEU A 154 5.88 9.32 -3.83
N ASP A 155 6.16 8.71 -4.97
CA ASP A 155 5.14 8.17 -5.85
C ASP A 155 5.46 6.72 -6.26
N PRO A 156 5.33 5.74 -5.35
CA PRO A 156 5.63 4.33 -5.62
C PRO A 156 4.86 3.70 -6.78
N ASN A 157 3.58 4.04 -6.98
CA ASN A 157 2.76 3.49 -8.08
C ASN A 157 2.98 4.20 -9.42
N GLU A 158 3.74 5.29 -9.42
CA GLU A 158 3.95 6.18 -10.56
C GLU A 158 2.61 6.70 -11.16
N GLY A 159 2.72 7.37 -12.31
CA GLY A 159 1.58 7.87 -13.05
C GLY A 159 1.16 9.26 -12.57
N ALA A 160 0.03 9.34 -11.87
CA ALA A 160 -0.60 10.61 -11.51
C ALA A 160 -0.04 11.15 -10.19
N THR A 161 0.86 12.14 -10.24
CA THR A 161 1.56 12.64 -9.05
C THR A 161 0.66 13.28 -8.00
N GLU A 162 -0.63 13.49 -8.29
CA GLU A 162 -1.61 13.97 -7.32
C GLU A 162 -1.88 12.99 -6.18
N ASP A 163 -1.67 11.69 -6.38
CA ASP A 163 -1.82 10.66 -5.34
C ASP A 163 -0.50 10.30 -4.63
N ALA A 164 0.57 11.07 -4.90
CA ALA A 164 1.85 10.94 -4.24
C ALA A 164 1.71 11.10 -2.72
N VAL A 165 2.54 10.37 -1.99
CA VAL A 165 2.44 10.22 -0.53
C VAL A 165 3.67 10.77 0.20
N GLN A 166 3.45 11.23 1.43
CA GLN A 166 4.55 11.64 2.29
C GLN A 166 5.08 10.47 3.12
N ALA A 167 6.41 10.34 3.15
CA ALA A 167 7.10 9.36 3.97
C ALA A 167 8.34 9.97 4.62
N TYR A 168 8.73 9.43 5.78
CA TYR A 168 10.01 9.78 6.38
C TYR A 168 11.13 8.96 5.72
N CYS A 169 12.07 9.64 5.10
CA CYS A 169 13.24 9.06 4.48
C CYS A 169 14.44 9.12 5.42
N ASN A 170 15.04 7.97 5.72
CA ASN A 170 16.31 7.90 6.45
C ASN A 170 17.47 7.81 5.44
N SER A 171 18.32 8.84 5.38
CA SER A 171 19.43 8.95 4.42
C SER A 171 20.56 7.96 4.68
N GLU A 172 20.86 7.65 5.94
CA GLU A 172 21.95 6.74 6.32
C GLU A 172 21.66 5.30 5.90
N LYS A 173 20.41 4.85 6.13
CA LYS A 173 19.97 3.48 5.88
C LYS A 173 19.13 3.34 4.61
N LYS A 174 18.88 4.45 3.90
CA LYS A 174 18.03 4.56 2.71
C LYS A 174 16.63 3.94 2.90
N LEU A 175 16.03 4.19 4.07
CA LEU A 175 14.72 3.63 4.43
C LEU A 175 13.58 4.57 4.06
N THR A 176 12.50 4.00 3.53
CA THR A 176 11.19 4.64 3.42
C THR A 176 10.32 4.22 4.61
N CYS A 177 10.03 5.14 5.53
CA CYS A 177 9.27 4.86 6.75
C CYS A 177 7.89 5.53 6.74
N ILE A 178 6.84 4.70 6.84
CA ILE A 178 5.45 5.13 6.90
C ILE A 178 4.96 5.13 8.35
N SER A 179 4.34 6.22 8.77
CA SER A 179 3.80 6.36 10.12
C SER A 179 2.41 5.74 10.25
N PRO A 180 2.06 5.10 11.38
CA PRO A 180 0.68 4.79 11.68
C PRO A 180 -0.12 6.08 11.96
N ILE A 181 -1.40 6.09 11.62
CA ILE A 181 -2.32 7.21 11.88
C ILE A 181 -2.51 7.38 13.40
N ILE A 182 -2.77 6.28 14.10
CA ILE A 182 -2.84 6.25 15.56
C ILE A 182 -1.57 5.58 16.06
N LYS A 183 -0.67 6.36 16.66
CA LYS A 183 0.64 5.89 17.13
C LYS A 183 0.59 5.18 18.46
N LYS A 184 -0.35 5.54 19.33
CA LYS A 184 -0.37 5.09 20.72
C LYS A 184 -1.79 5.04 21.27
N THR A 185 -2.06 4.08 22.14
CA THR A 185 -3.30 4.00 22.92
C THR A 185 -3.06 4.46 24.36
N GLU A 186 -4.16 4.71 25.07
CA GLU A 186 -4.12 4.87 26.52
C GLU A 186 -3.64 3.58 27.20
N LEU A 187 -2.96 3.75 28.35
CA LEU A 187 -2.64 2.64 29.26
C LEU A 187 -3.79 2.52 30.25
N LYS A 188 -4.69 1.55 30.03
CA LYS A 188 -5.88 1.35 30.85
C LYS A 188 -6.34 -0.11 30.85
N GLN A 189 -7.38 -0.39 31.63
CA GLN A 189 -8.02 -1.70 31.68
C GLN A 189 -9.03 -1.73 30.52
N TRP A 190 -8.68 -2.46 29.48
CA TRP A 190 -9.49 -2.51 28.26
C TRP A 190 -10.59 -3.58 28.30
N TYR A 191 -10.42 -4.59 29.16
CA TYR A 191 -11.30 -5.75 29.24
C TYR A 191 -11.44 -6.19 30.70
N ARG A 192 -12.58 -6.82 31.03
CA ARG A 192 -12.84 -7.50 32.30
C ARG A 192 -13.44 -8.87 32.02
N GLY A 193 -12.83 -9.91 32.59
CA GLY A 193 -13.25 -11.29 32.40
C GLY A 193 -12.06 -12.25 32.49
N GLY A 194 -12.29 -13.54 32.25
CA GLY A 194 -11.21 -14.53 32.30
C GLY A 194 -10.24 -14.43 31.12
N ASP A 195 -9.01 -14.88 31.36
CA ASP A 195 -7.93 -14.95 30.38
C ASP A 195 -8.34 -15.69 29.11
N ARG A 196 -8.19 -14.99 27.98
CA ARG A 196 -8.37 -15.54 26.64
C ARG A 196 -7.74 -14.59 25.63
N TYR A 197 -7.46 -15.10 24.43
CA TYR A 197 -7.05 -14.23 23.34
C TYR A 197 -8.18 -13.30 22.92
N LEU A 198 -7.89 -12.00 22.92
CA LEU A 198 -8.74 -10.95 22.37
C LEU A 198 -7.94 -10.13 21.36
N TRP A 199 -8.45 -10.02 20.13
CA TRP A 199 -7.89 -9.18 19.09
C TRP A 199 -8.25 -7.72 19.34
N PHE A 200 -7.27 -6.83 19.34
CA PHE A 200 -7.49 -5.44 19.77
C PHE A 200 -8.51 -4.73 18.89
N LYS A 201 -8.42 -4.90 17.57
CA LYS A 201 -9.32 -4.24 16.61
C LYS A 201 -10.73 -4.84 16.58
N GLU A 202 -10.87 -6.13 16.84
CA GLU A 202 -12.13 -6.87 16.68
C GLU A 202 -12.89 -7.05 18.00
N ASP A 203 -12.19 -7.29 19.11
CA ASP A 203 -12.79 -7.64 20.39
C ASP A 203 -12.71 -6.53 21.45
N ILE A 204 -11.80 -5.56 21.30
CA ILE A 204 -11.48 -4.59 22.36
C ILE A 204 -11.89 -3.15 22.02
N ASP A 205 -11.39 -2.61 20.91
CA ASP A 205 -11.68 -1.23 20.50
C ASP A 205 -11.89 -1.17 18.99
N ASP A 206 -13.15 -1.28 18.58
CA ASP A 206 -13.57 -1.15 17.19
C ASP A 206 -13.19 0.20 16.56
N ASN A 207 -12.94 1.25 17.35
CA ASN A 207 -12.54 2.55 16.81
C ASN A 207 -11.05 2.60 16.48
N PHE A 208 -10.23 1.76 17.13
CA PHE A 208 -8.81 1.72 16.85
C PHE A 208 -8.55 0.96 15.55
N LYS A 209 -8.10 1.68 14.53
CA LYS A 209 -7.73 1.10 13.24
C LYS A 209 -6.23 1.15 13.05
N PHE A 210 -5.60 -0.02 12.86
CA PHE A 210 -4.20 -0.17 12.43
C PHE A 210 -4.02 0.30 10.97
N ARG A 211 -4.14 1.62 10.77
CA ARG A 211 -3.98 2.32 9.50
C ARG A 211 -2.71 3.15 9.49
N TYR A 212 -2.20 3.38 8.30
CA TYR A 212 -0.96 4.10 8.04
C TYR A 212 -1.25 5.30 7.13
N THR A 213 -0.35 6.28 7.10
CA THR A 213 -0.54 7.53 6.35
C THR A 213 -0.54 7.37 4.82
N VAL A 214 -0.42 6.15 4.33
CA VAL A 214 -0.33 5.79 2.91
C VAL A 214 -1.49 4.87 2.56
N GLU A 215 -2.08 5.09 1.39
CA GLU A 215 -3.16 4.25 0.86
C GLU A 215 -2.66 2.86 0.41
N SER A 216 -3.60 1.92 0.24
CA SER A 216 -3.24 0.50 0.02
C SER A 216 -2.53 0.27 -1.32
N ASN A 217 -2.87 1.01 -2.37
CA ASN A 217 -2.19 0.97 -3.67
C ASN A 217 -0.72 1.40 -3.52
N GLN A 218 -0.47 2.59 -2.99
CA GLN A 218 0.87 3.14 -2.81
C GLN A 218 1.73 2.26 -1.90
N LEU A 219 1.14 1.69 -0.84
CA LEU A 219 1.82 0.74 0.03
C LEU A 219 2.20 -0.55 -0.70
N THR A 220 1.34 -1.08 -1.57
CA THR A 220 1.61 -2.30 -2.34
C THR A 220 2.79 -2.11 -3.29
N PHE A 221 2.86 -0.98 -3.99
CA PHE A 221 4.00 -0.66 -4.84
C PHE A 221 5.27 -0.41 -4.03
N LEU A 222 5.17 0.25 -2.88
CA LEU A 222 6.32 0.40 -1.98
C LEU A 222 6.85 -0.96 -1.51
N GLN A 223 5.97 -1.92 -1.17
CA GLN A 223 6.36 -3.28 -0.84
C GLN A 223 7.06 -3.98 -2.01
N LEU A 224 6.57 -3.78 -3.25
CA LEU A 224 7.15 -4.34 -4.47
C LEU A 224 8.54 -3.78 -4.80
N HIS A 225 8.76 -2.49 -4.54
CA HIS A 225 10.04 -1.81 -4.77
C HIS A 225 11.06 -1.98 -3.63
N SER A 226 10.78 -2.88 -2.67
CA SER A 226 11.60 -3.06 -1.47
C SER A 226 11.99 -4.52 -1.25
N ASP A 227 13.20 -4.73 -0.75
CA ASP A 227 13.75 -6.06 -0.47
C ASP A 227 13.48 -6.49 0.97
N LYS A 228 13.41 -5.53 1.90
CA LYS A 228 13.20 -5.79 3.32
C LYS A 228 12.23 -4.80 3.93
N ALA A 229 11.50 -5.26 4.93
CA ALA A 229 10.64 -4.44 5.74
C ALA A 229 10.89 -4.71 7.22
N LYS A 230 10.72 -3.68 8.05
CA LYS A 230 10.75 -3.82 9.50
C LYS A 230 9.71 -2.93 10.18
N GLN A 231 9.24 -3.38 11.33
CA GLN A 231 8.36 -2.60 12.18
C GLN A 231 8.56 -2.97 13.65
N LYS A 232 8.48 -1.95 14.51
CA LYS A 232 8.54 -2.09 15.96
C LYS A 232 7.16 -1.86 16.57
N ILE A 233 6.83 -2.64 17.58
CA ILE A 233 5.62 -2.53 18.39
C ILE A 233 6.03 -2.55 19.86
N ILE A 234 5.46 -1.68 20.66
CA ILE A 234 5.70 -1.63 22.10
C ILE A 234 4.39 -1.91 22.82
N TYR A 235 4.41 -2.91 23.68
CA TYR A 235 3.33 -3.23 24.61
C TYR A 235 3.68 -2.64 25.97
N HIS A 236 2.96 -1.61 26.40
CA HIS A 236 3.05 -1.04 27.74
C HIS A 236 2.12 -1.82 28.66
N CYS A 237 2.57 -2.16 29.86
CA CYS A 237 1.86 -3.07 30.76
C CYS A 237 1.97 -2.64 32.23
N ILE A 238 0.93 -2.95 33.01
CA ILE A 238 0.93 -3.05 34.46
C ILE A 238 0.21 -4.36 34.77
N ASN A 239 0.88 -5.25 35.52
CA ASN A 239 0.39 -6.59 35.88
C ASN A 239 -0.08 -7.48 34.72
N SER A 240 0.34 -7.20 33.48
CA SER A 240 -0.05 -7.94 32.28
C SER A 240 1.17 -8.43 31.49
N THR A 241 1.23 -9.73 31.22
CA THR A 241 2.33 -10.43 30.53
C THR A 241 2.20 -10.28 29.03
N ALA A 242 3.27 -9.82 28.37
CA ALA A 242 3.29 -9.63 26.92
C ALA A 242 3.89 -10.81 26.15
N TRP A 243 4.94 -11.43 26.69
CA TRP A 243 5.74 -12.38 25.91
C TRP A 243 6.12 -13.62 26.68
N ARG A 244 6.95 -13.46 27.72
CA ARG A 244 7.34 -14.55 28.61
C ARG A 244 6.83 -14.27 30.02
N ASP A 245 6.33 -15.30 30.68
CA ASP A 245 5.91 -15.21 32.08
C ASP A 245 7.10 -15.41 33.05
N ARG A 246 6.81 -15.39 34.37
CA ARG A 246 7.81 -15.60 35.43
C ARG A 246 8.41 -17.01 35.45
N THR A 247 7.74 -17.99 34.85
CA THR A 247 8.18 -19.40 34.77
C THR A 247 9.01 -19.69 33.52
N ASN A 248 9.24 -18.66 32.70
CA ASN A 248 9.80 -18.71 31.36
C ASN A 248 8.92 -19.35 30.28
N ASP A 249 7.63 -19.52 30.54
CA ASP A 249 6.66 -19.98 29.56
C ASP A 249 6.27 -18.85 28.59
N VAL A 250 6.02 -19.22 27.34
CA VAL A 250 5.67 -18.33 26.23
C VAL A 250 4.42 -18.78 25.49
N THR A 251 3.72 -19.80 26.01
CA THR A 251 2.47 -20.32 25.42
C THR A 251 1.44 -19.21 25.18
N HIS A 252 1.33 -18.28 26.13
CA HIS A 252 0.39 -17.18 26.15
C HIS A 252 0.99 -15.82 25.73
N SER A 253 2.10 -15.83 24.98
CA SER A 253 2.64 -14.59 24.39
C SER A 253 1.59 -13.90 23.51
N ILE A 254 1.65 -12.58 23.38
CA ILE A 254 0.83 -11.84 22.42
C ILE A 254 1.01 -12.36 20.99
N LYS A 255 -0.02 -12.17 20.18
CA LYS A 255 0.00 -12.44 18.74
C LYS A 255 -0.02 -11.12 17.99
N LEU A 256 0.72 -11.06 16.88
CA LEU A 256 0.73 -9.93 15.97
C LEU A 256 0.21 -10.41 14.61
N LEU A 257 -0.70 -9.65 14.00
CA LEU A 257 -1.23 -9.95 12.68
C LEU A 257 -0.56 -9.05 11.64
N GLY A 258 0.11 -9.67 10.66
CA GLY A 258 0.71 -8.96 9.53
C GLY A 258 -0.29 -8.60 8.43
N ASP A 259 0.18 -7.81 7.46
CA ASP A 259 -0.61 -7.33 6.32
C ASP A 259 -1.14 -8.46 5.42
N ASN A 260 -0.42 -9.57 5.38
CA ASN A 260 -0.79 -10.78 4.65
C ASN A 260 -1.52 -11.83 5.52
N GLU A 261 -2.22 -11.39 6.57
CA GLU A 261 -2.98 -12.23 7.52
C GLU A 261 -2.14 -13.25 8.29
N ARG A 262 -0.81 -13.10 8.26
CA ARG A 262 0.08 -14.01 8.96
C ARG A 262 0.21 -13.62 10.43
N GLU A 263 -0.01 -14.59 11.30
CA GLU A 263 0.24 -14.43 12.73
C GLU A 263 1.70 -14.62 13.12
N TYR A 264 2.16 -13.81 14.07
CA TYR A 264 3.45 -13.89 14.73
C TYR A 264 3.31 -13.90 16.25
N LYS A 265 3.91 -14.90 16.89
CA LYS A 265 3.94 -15.12 18.35
C LYS A 265 5.25 -15.76 18.78
N ALA A 266 5.47 -15.95 20.08
CA ALA A 266 6.71 -16.52 20.60
C ALA A 266 7.00 -17.95 20.09
N SER A 267 5.95 -18.75 19.85
CA SER A 267 6.08 -20.12 19.32
C SER A 267 6.28 -20.19 17.80
N THR A 268 6.27 -19.05 17.07
CA THR A 268 6.54 -19.02 15.62
C THR A 268 7.89 -19.67 15.31
N PRO A 269 8.03 -20.42 14.18
CA PRO A 269 9.31 -20.98 13.77
C PRO A 269 10.41 -19.92 13.74
N ARG A 270 11.61 -20.24 14.25
CA ARG A 270 12.72 -19.29 14.46
C ARG A 270 12.97 -18.34 13.29
N LYS A 271 12.93 -18.85 12.05
CA LYS A 271 13.13 -18.06 10.82
C LYS A 271 12.13 -16.90 10.60
N HIS A 272 10.96 -16.95 11.24
CA HIS A 272 9.90 -15.95 11.10
C HIS A 272 9.47 -15.37 12.45
N ARG A 273 10.17 -15.72 13.54
CA ARG A 273 9.78 -15.30 14.88
C ARG A 273 10.17 -13.82 15.07
N PRO A 274 9.28 -12.99 15.66
CA PRO A 274 9.64 -11.65 16.06
C PRO A 274 10.82 -11.64 17.03
N THR A 275 11.63 -10.59 16.94
CA THR A 275 12.73 -10.34 17.88
C THR A 275 12.19 -9.52 19.05
N VAL A 276 12.45 -9.97 20.28
CA VAL A 276 12.16 -9.18 21.47
C VAL A 276 13.40 -8.38 21.83
N LEU A 277 13.32 -7.05 21.74
CA LEU A 277 14.42 -6.14 22.02
C LEU A 277 14.57 -5.89 23.53
N SER A 278 13.45 -5.88 24.26
CA SER A 278 13.40 -5.79 25.72
C SER A 278 12.09 -6.36 26.24
N ASP A 279 12.10 -7.03 27.40
CA ASP A 279 10.91 -7.63 28.01
C ASP A 279 10.84 -7.33 29.50
N GLY A 280 10.03 -6.33 29.87
CA GLY A 280 9.75 -5.97 31.25
C GLY A 280 8.42 -6.51 31.78
N CYS A 281 7.51 -6.94 30.91
CA CYS A 281 6.14 -7.32 31.30
C CYS A 281 6.03 -8.68 31.98
N GLN A 282 7.14 -9.42 32.13
CA GLN A 282 7.19 -10.63 32.94
C GLN A 282 7.02 -10.36 34.45
N VAL A 283 7.17 -9.11 34.91
CA VAL A 283 7.08 -8.72 36.32
C VAL A 283 5.71 -8.06 36.57
N LYS A 284 4.93 -8.63 37.51
CA LYS A 284 3.64 -8.11 37.97
C LYS A 284 3.81 -7.47 39.36
N ASP A 285 4.25 -6.22 39.39
CA ASP A 285 4.57 -5.46 40.61
C ASP A 285 3.88 -4.08 40.66
N GLU A 286 2.77 -3.92 39.95
CA GLU A 286 1.99 -2.68 39.85
C GLU A 286 2.73 -1.50 39.20
N GLU A 287 4.01 -1.66 38.84
CA GLU A 287 4.77 -0.66 38.11
C GLU A 287 4.51 -0.73 36.61
N ARG A 288 4.63 0.43 35.95
CA ARG A 288 4.56 0.50 34.50
C ARG A 288 5.82 -0.09 33.88
N ARG A 289 5.64 -1.14 33.08
CA ARG A 289 6.70 -1.81 32.33
C ARG A 289 6.36 -1.84 30.84
N SER A 290 7.27 -2.38 30.03
CA SER A 290 7.03 -2.54 28.59
C SER A 290 7.78 -3.72 28.00
N THR A 291 7.24 -4.25 26.91
CA THR A 291 7.88 -5.25 26.05
C THR A 291 7.95 -4.70 24.64
N VAL A 292 9.16 -4.69 24.08
CA VAL A 292 9.46 -4.10 22.76
C VAL A 292 9.75 -5.22 21.79
N ILE A 293 8.94 -5.33 20.75
CA ILE A 293 8.99 -6.39 19.74
C ILE A 293 9.28 -5.76 18.38
N GLU A 294 10.21 -6.34 17.64
CA GLU A 294 10.56 -5.94 16.28
C GLU A 294 10.38 -7.12 15.31
N ILE A 295 9.70 -6.86 14.21
CA ILE A 295 9.57 -7.78 13.08
C ILE A 295 10.48 -7.27 11.98
N VAL A 296 11.35 -8.13 11.48
CA VAL A 296 12.21 -7.89 10.31
C VAL A 296 11.97 -9.01 9.32
N THR A 297 11.72 -8.68 8.05
CA THR A 297 11.40 -9.70 7.05
C THR A 297 11.79 -9.28 5.63
N GLU A 298 12.19 -10.27 4.83
CA GLU A 298 12.46 -10.12 3.39
C GLU A 298 11.19 -10.27 2.54
N LYS A 299 10.07 -10.71 3.13
CA LYS A 299 8.77 -10.72 2.45
C LYS A 299 8.01 -9.47 2.88
N THR A 300 8.22 -8.37 2.17
CA THR A 300 7.71 -7.03 2.49
C THR A 300 6.19 -6.97 2.64
N SER A 301 5.45 -7.80 1.89
CA SER A 301 3.99 -7.95 2.00
C SER A 301 3.47 -8.46 3.35
N ARG A 302 4.36 -8.84 4.29
CA ARG A 302 4.00 -9.21 5.65
C ARG A 302 3.77 -8.02 6.58
N LEU A 303 4.27 -6.85 6.20
CA LEU A 303 4.18 -5.62 6.97
C LEU A 303 3.38 -4.58 6.16
N PRO A 304 2.59 -3.73 6.82
CA PRO A 304 2.60 -3.43 8.26
C PRO A 304 1.79 -4.38 9.16
N MET A 305 1.88 -4.17 10.48
CA MET A 305 0.99 -4.79 11.47
C MET A 305 -0.43 -4.26 11.35
N ARG A 306 -1.39 -5.18 11.39
CA ARG A 306 -2.83 -4.96 11.20
C ARG A 306 -3.67 -5.24 12.44
N ASP A 307 -3.15 -6.01 13.38
CA ASP A 307 -3.79 -6.25 14.67
C ASP A 307 -2.83 -6.85 15.69
N ILE A 308 -3.23 -6.87 16.96
CA ILE A 308 -2.53 -7.49 18.08
C ILE A 308 -3.55 -8.26 18.93
N ALA A 309 -3.28 -9.52 19.23
CA ALA A 309 -4.07 -10.30 20.17
C ALA A 309 -3.35 -10.41 21.52
N VAL A 310 -4.06 -10.11 22.60
CA VAL A 310 -3.55 -10.11 23.98
C VAL A 310 -4.24 -11.23 24.78
N TYR A 311 -3.55 -11.82 25.76
CA TYR A 311 -4.05 -12.97 26.52
C TYR A 311 -4.23 -12.69 28.03
N ASP A 312 -3.14 -12.27 28.70
CA ASP A 312 -3.08 -12.05 30.16
C ASP A 312 -3.64 -10.67 30.50
N ILE A 313 -4.97 -10.57 30.39
CA ILE A 313 -5.79 -9.38 30.63
C ILE A 313 -7.17 -9.77 31.16
N GLY A 314 -7.71 -8.93 32.05
CA GLY A 314 -9.10 -9.00 32.47
C GLY A 314 -9.29 -8.95 33.98
N ASP A 315 -8.24 -9.24 34.74
CA ASP A 315 -8.24 -9.12 36.20
C ASP A 315 -8.14 -7.65 36.62
N ASP A 316 -8.54 -7.37 37.87
CA ASP A 316 -8.42 -6.05 38.46
C ASP A 316 -6.95 -5.64 38.60
N GLY A 317 -6.62 -4.46 38.09
CA GLY A 317 -5.24 -3.94 38.09
C GLY A 317 -4.42 -4.33 36.85
N GLU A 318 -4.95 -5.14 35.94
CA GLU A 318 -4.31 -5.41 34.65
C GLU A 318 -4.61 -4.29 33.65
N LEU A 319 -3.56 -3.54 33.31
CA LEU A 319 -3.64 -2.40 32.40
C LEU A 319 -2.65 -2.62 31.28
N PHE A 320 -3.05 -2.29 30.05
CA PHE A 320 -2.12 -2.29 28.93
C PHE A 320 -2.38 -1.13 27.96
N GLY A 321 -1.36 -0.85 27.14
CA GLY A 321 -1.45 0.13 26.07
C GLY A 321 -0.46 -0.23 24.97
N LEU A 322 -0.80 0.16 23.75
CA LEU A 322 -0.03 -0.15 22.54
C LEU A 322 0.67 1.10 22.04
N GLU A 323 1.87 0.94 21.51
CA GLU A 323 2.56 1.96 20.73
C GLU A 323 3.12 1.34 19.45
N LEU A 324 2.63 1.86 18.32
CA LEU A 324 2.95 1.42 16.97
C LEU A 324 4.10 2.25 16.41
N GLY A 325 5.22 1.59 16.13
CA GLY A 325 6.31 2.20 15.38
C GLY A 325 6.01 2.30 13.90
N ASN A 326 6.78 3.15 13.22
CA ASN A 326 6.75 3.26 11.76
C ASN A 326 7.09 1.91 11.13
N VAL A 327 6.40 1.58 10.03
CA VAL A 327 6.82 0.50 9.13
C VAL A 327 7.85 1.08 8.16
N CYS A 328 9.03 0.46 8.06
CA CYS A 328 10.13 0.94 7.24
C CYS A 328 10.54 -0.09 6.20
N PHE A 329 10.75 0.37 4.97
CA PHE A 329 11.12 -0.44 3.81
C PHE A 329 12.49 -0.02 3.26
N SER A 330 13.25 -0.98 2.70
CA SER A 330 14.60 -0.79 2.14
C SER A 330 14.81 -1.62 0.88
#